data_AF-A0AAV0IK95-F1
#
_entry.id   AF-A0AAV0IK95-F1
#
_cell.length_a   1.000
_cell.length_b   1.000
_cell.length_c   1.000
_cell.angle_alpha   90.00
_cell.angle_beta   90.00
_cell.angle_gamma   90.00
#
_symmetry.space_group_name_H-M   'P 1'
#
loop_
_entity.id
_entity.type
_entity.pdbx_description
1 polymer ?
#
loop_
_entity_poly.entity_id
_entity_poly.type
_entity_poly.pdbx_seq_one_letter_code
_entity_poly.pdbx_strand_id
1 'polypeptide(L)'
;MRKLIKTLGVKTTPGWSWIEISNQVHKFVVDDKLHPDSMQVYEKLEEVTKRAASAGYVKEEAVILNLLGSWSEGGYSETPSSCHSEKLAIAYGLAKTPEGTSLRIVKNLRVCKDCHSFTKFVSKAFNRSIVVRDRVRFHHFKNGVCSCGRLSVRRMVAIDEEISILKRSRFVLQLKTHPMNR
;
A
#
# COMPACT_ATOMS: atom_id res chain seq x y z
N MET A 1 -5.14 15.78 -8.94
CA MET A 1 -5.37 15.14 -10.26
C MET A 1 -6.60 14.21 -10.29
N ARG A 2 -6.77 13.23 -9.38
CA ARG A 2 -7.94 12.32 -9.39
C ARG A 2 -9.31 13.01 -9.27
N LYS A 3 -9.42 14.08 -8.47
CA LYS A 3 -10.66 14.88 -8.36
C LYS A 3 -11.08 15.48 -9.71
N LEU A 4 -10.15 16.14 -10.41
CA LEU A 4 -10.35 16.67 -11.76
C LEU A 4 -10.79 15.59 -12.77
N ILE A 5 -10.16 14.41 -12.74
CA ILE A 5 -10.48 13.30 -13.65
C ILE A 5 -11.89 12.73 -13.39
N LYS A 6 -12.31 12.66 -12.12
CA LYS A 6 -13.70 12.30 -11.75
C LYS A 6 -14.70 13.36 -12.24
N THR A 7 -14.39 14.64 -12.10
CA THR A 7 -15.23 15.74 -12.59
C THR A 7 -15.38 15.71 -14.12
N LEU A 8 -14.36 15.22 -14.83
CA LEU A 8 -14.37 15.07 -16.30
C LEU A 8 -15.04 13.78 -16.79
N GLY A 9 -15.65 12.98 -15.91
CA GLY A 9 -16.36 11.75 -16.30
C GLY A 9 -15.46 10.61 -16.79
N VAL A 10 -14.14 10.76 -16.71
CA VAL A 10 -13.18 9.75 -17.19
C VAL A 10 -13.11 8.60 -16.17
N LYS A 11 -13.63 7.43 -16.55
CA LYS A 11 -13.55 6.20 -15.76
C LYS A 11 -12.09 5.75 -15.65
N THR A 12 -11.48 5.97 -14.49
CA THR A 12 -10.16 5.41 -14.16
C THR A 12 -10.31 4.18 -13.29
N THR A 13 -9.49 3.15 -13.54
CA THR A 13 -9.42 1.99 -12.65
C THR A 13 -8.89 2.45 -11.28
N PRO A 14 -9.60 2.20 -10.17
CA PRO A 14 -9.12 2.57 -8.85
C PRO A 14 -7.85 1.78 -8.51
N GLY A 15 -6.91 2.46 -7.85
CA GLY A 15 -5.74 1.81 -7.28
C GLY A 15 -6.15 0.95 -6.09
N TRP A 16 -5.69 -0.29 -6.07
CA TRP A 16 -5.89 -1.21 -4.96
C TRP A 16 -4.59 -1.94 -4.65
N SER A 17 -4.48 -2.34 -3.39
CA SER A 17 -3.44 -3.25 -2.91
C SER A 17 -4.10 -4.36 -2.12
N TRP A 18 -3.51 -5.54 -2.15
CA TRP A 18 -3.91 -6.61 -1.25
C TRP A 18 -2.70 -7.14 -0.48
N ILE A 19 -2.97 -7.80 0.64
CA ILE A 19 -1.97 -8.48 1.45
C ILE A 19 -2.48 -9.87 1.78
N GLU A 20 -1.57 -10.83 1.81
CA GLU A 20 -1.85 -12.20 2.23
C GLU A 20 -1.38 -12.39 3.67
N ILE A 21 -2.29 -12.78 4.56
CA ILE A 21 -2.03 -13.08 5.96
C ILE A 21 -2.78 -14.36 6.32
N SER A 22 -2.11 -15.35 6.89
CA SER A 22 -2.74 -16.61 7.32
C SER A 22 -3.60 -17.27 6.23
N ASN A 23 -3.10 -17.31 4.99
CA ASN A 23 -3.79 -17.81 3.79
C ASN A 23 -5.11 -17.10 3.44
N GLN A 24 -5.31 -15.88 3.97
CA GLN A 24 -6.42 -15.01 3.64
C GLN A 24 -5.93 -13.75 2.95
N VAL A 25 -6.73 -13.30 2.00
CA VAL A 25 -6.43 -12.16 1.15
C VAL A 25 -7.25 -10.97 1.62
N HIS A 26 -6.58 -9.88 1.98
CA HIS A 26 -7.21 -8.64 2.44
C HIS A 26 -6.96 -7.54 1.42
N LYS A 27 -8.04 -7.00 0.85
CA LYS A 27 -7.98 -5.99 -0.20
C LYS A 27 -8.28 -4.60 0.36
N PHE A 28 -7.46 -3.64 -0.04
CA PHE A 28 -7.57 -2.24 0.33
C PHE A 28 -7.71 -1.38 -0.92
N VAL A 29 -8.70 -0.49 -0.90
CA VAL A 29 -8.92 0.54 -1.90
C VAL A 29 -8.89 1.89 -1.19
N VAL A 30 -8.32 2.91 -1.83
CA VAL A 30 -8.28 4.27 -1.24
C VAL A 30 -9.71 4.77 -1.02
N ASP A 31 -9.96 5.38 0.13
CA ASP A 31 -11.27 5.88 0.59
C ASP A 31 -12.34 4.80 0.85
N ASP A 32 -11.97 3.52 0.80
CA ASP A 32 -12.87 2.42 1.11
C ASP A 32 -12.88 2.13 2.62
N LYS A 33 -13.96 2.58 3.28
CA LYS A 33 -14.21 2.34 4.71
C LYS A 33 -14.98 1.04 4.97
N LEU A 34 -15.28 0.25 3.94
CA LEU A 34 -16.07 -0.98 4.08
C LEU A 34 -15.27 -2.14 4.69
N HIS A 35 -13.95 -1.97 4.91
CA HIS A 35 -13.14 -2.99 5.57
C HIS A 35 -13.53 -3.08 7.06
N PRO A 36 -13.84 -4.27 7.61
CA PRO A 36 -14.22 -4.44 9.02
C PRO A 36 -13.20 -3.89 10.02
N ASP A 37 -11.91 -4.05 9.70
CA ASP A 37 -10.80 -3.52 10.51
C ASP A 37 -10.39 -2.07 10.15
N SER A 38 -11.19 -1.31 9.38
CA SER A 38 -10.75 -0.01 8.82
C SER A 38 -10.18 0.93 9.88
N MET A 39 -10.90 1.15 11.00
CA MET A 39 -10.46 2.01 12.11
C MET A 39 -9.08 1.59 12.66
N GLN A 40 -8.91 0.31 13.00
CA GLN A 40 -7.63 -0.23 13.50
C GLN A 40 -6.50 -0.05 12.49
N VAL A 41 -6.79 -0.18 11.18
CA VAL A 41 -5.79 0.02 10.12
C VAL A 41 -5.35 1.47 10.05
N TYR A 42 -6.27 2.44 10.18
CA TYR A 42 -5.94 3.86 10.15
C TYR A 42 -5.13 4.27 11.39
N GLU A 43 -5.51 3.81 12.58
CA GLU A 43 -4.74 4.04 13.82
C GLU A 43 -3.32 3.46 13.70
N LYS A 44 -3.21 2.20 13.23
CA LYS A 44 -1.91 1.58 13.01
C LYS A 44 -1.09 2.33 11.96
N LEU A 45 -1.73 2.83 10.91
CA LEU A 45 -1.07 3.59 9.87
C LEU A 45 -0.46 4.88 10.42
N GLU A 46 -1.14 5.55 11.36
CA GLU A 46 -0.59 6.73 12.03
C GLU A 46 0.69 6.40 12.82
N GLU A 47 0.65 5.35 13.64
CA GLU A 47 1.81 4.84 14.39
C GLU A 47 2.98 4.51 13.44
N VAL A 48 2.70 3.74 12.39
CA VAL A 48 3.69 3.32 11.39
C VAL A 48 4.30 4.53 10.70
N THR A 49 3.48 5.54 10.38
CA THR A 49 3.95 6.77 9.74
C THR A 49 4.86 7.58 10.67
N LYS A 50 4.50 7.72 11.95
CA LYS A 50 5.34 8.39 12.96
C LYS A 50 6.70 7.68 13.09
N ARG A 51 6.69 6.36 13.26
CA ARG A 51 7.94 5.58 13.41
C ARG A 51 8.80 5.60 12.14
N ALA A 52 8.17 5.55 10.96
CA ALA A 52 8.89 5.71 9.70
C ALA A 52 9.52 7.11 9.57
N ALA A 53 8.81 8.16 10.01
CA ALA A 53 9.33 9.53 10.01
C ALA A 53 10.56 9.67 10.91
N SER A 54 10.53 9.10 12.12
CA SER A 54 11.71 9.02 13.00
C SER A 54 12.88 8.27 12.37
N ALA A 55 12.63 7.37 11.42
CA ALA A 55 13.67 6.66 10.68
C ALA A 55 14.17 7.40 9.41
N GLY A 56 13.59 8.55 9.08
CA GLY A 56 13.97 9.42 7.96
C GLY A 56 12.96 9.52 6.81
N TYR A 57 11.75 8.98 6.96
CA TYR A 57 10.68 9.17 5.97
C TYR A 57 10.16 10.60 5.98
N VAL A 58 10.13 11.23 4.80
CA VAL A 58 9.52 12.54 4.58
C VAL A 58 8.41 12.36 3.54
N LYS A 59 7.18 12.78 3.87
CA LYS A 59 6.04 12.76 2.95
C LYS A 59 6.33 13.71 1.78
N GLU A 60 6.04 13.27 0.56
CA GLU A 60 6.25 14.07 -0.66
C GLU A 60 5.51 15.41 -0.62
N GLU A 61 4.31 15.43 -0.02
CA GLU A 61 3.48 16.64 0.18
C GLU A 61 4.17 17.66 1.10
N ALA A 62 4.86 17.21 2.16
CA ALA A 62 5.60 18.09 3.05
C ALA A 62 6.76 18.78 2.32
N VAL A 63 7.47 18.06 1.43
CA VAL A 63 8.54 18.67 0.61
C VAL A 63 7.99 19.78 -0.29
N ILE A 64 6.82 19.57 -0.91
CA ILE A 64 6.19 20.57 -1.78
C ILE A 64 5.75 21.80 -0.99
N LEU A 65 5.11 21.62 0.18
CA LEU A 65 4.68 22.73 1.04
C LEU A 65 5.88 23.56 1.54
N ASN A 66 6.98 22.90 1.90
CA ASN A 66 8.20 23.56 2.32
C ASN A 66 8.82 24.39 1.19
N LEU A 67 8.84 23.85 -0.03
CA LEU A 67 9.32 24.57 -1.21
C LEU A 67 8.41 25.76 -1.57
N LEU A 68 7.12 25.67 -1.28
CA LEU A 68 6.15 26.74 -1.50
C LEU A 68 6.08 27.76 -0.35
N GLY A 69 6.92 27.63 0.68
CA GLY A 69 6.96 28.57 1.82
C GLY A 69 5.68 28.61 2.66
N SER A 70 4.78 27.64 2.47
CA SER A 70 3.46 27.61 3.13
C SER A 70 3.48 26.56 4.25
N TRP A 71 4.19 26.87 5.33
CA TRP A 71 4.11 26.11 6.58
C TRP A 71 3.00 26.72 7.43
N SER A 72 1.86 26.06 7.54
CA SER A 72 0.93 26.35 8.64
C SER A 72 1.45 25.63 9.89
N GLU A 73 1.90 26.39 10.89
CA GLU A 73 2.11 25.91 12.26
C GLU A 73 0.79 25.32 12.78
N GLY A 74 0.77 24.02 13.00
CA GLY A 74 -0.40 23.32 13.54
C GLY A 74 -1.32 22.78 12.45
N GLY A 75 -1.20 21.48 12.18
CA GLY A 75 -2.19 20.78 11.37
C GLY A 75 -1.57 19.63 10.62
N TYR A 76 -1.59 18.45 11.24
CA TYR A 76 -1.55 17.18 10.53
C TYR A 76 -2.82 17.14 9.66
N SER A 77 -2.82 17.83 8.51
CA SER A 77 -4.00 17.85 7.65
C SER A 77 -4.15 16.44 7.08
N GLU A 78 -5.17 15.74 7.60
CA GLU A 78 -5.64 14.45 7.12
C GLU A 78 -6.22 14.62 5.72
N THR A 79 -5.35 14.90 4.73
CA THR A 79 -5.79 14.97 3.37
C THR A 79 -5.95 13.55 2.84
N PRO A 80 -7.06 13.22 2.15
CA PRO A 80 -7.31 11.90 1.55
C PRO A 80 -6.25 11.48 0.51
N SER A 81 -5.39 12.42 0.11
CA SER A 81 -4.26 12.19 -0.80
C SER A 81 -3.09 11.43 -0.14
N SER A 82 -3.01 11.47 1.20
CA SER A 82 -1.88 10.89 1.95
C SER A 82 -1.95 9.36 2.11
N CYS A 83 -3.14 8.77 1.90
CA CYS A 83 -3.42 7.37 2.20
C CYS A 83 -3.57 6.53 0.92
N HIS A 84 -2.46 6.00 0.44
CA HIS A 84 -2.46 5.01 -0.63
C HIS A 84 -2.77 3.61 -0.11
N SER A 85 -3.41 2.78 -0.94
CA SER A 85 -3.78 1.41 -0.62
C SER A 85 -2.60 0.54 -0.12
N GLU A 86 -1.38 0.82 -0.58
CA GLU A 86 -0.17 0.14 -0.12
C GLU A 86 0.11 0.40 1.35
N LYS A 87 -0.09 1.64 1.81
CA LYS A 87 0.18 2.03 3.20
C LYS A 87 -0.81 1.34 4.14
N LEU A 88 -2.09 1.26 3.73
CA LEU A 88 -3.12 0.52 4.45
C LEU A 88 -2.78 -0.98 4.54
N ALA A 89 -2.38 -1.60 3.42
CA ALA A 89 -2.00 -3.01 3.40
C ALA A 89 -0.78 -3.29 4.32
N ILE A 90 0.23 -2.41 4.33
CA ILE A 90 1.38 -2.51 5.23
C ILE A 90 0.94 -2.38 6.69
N ALA A 91 0.13 -1.38 7.01
CA ALA A 91 -0.37 -1.15 8.37
C ALA A 91 -1.16 -2.36 8.89
N TYR A 92 -2.06 -2.90 8.07
CA TYR A 92 -2.78 -4.13 8.39
C TYR A 92 -1.85 -5.32 8.62
N GLY A 93 -0.86 -5.49 7.74
CA GLY A 93 0.17 -6.52 7.87
C GLY A 93 0.93 -6.43 9.19
N LEU A 94 1.36 -5.23 9.57
CA LEU A 94 2.06 -4.99 10.83
C LEU A 94 1.16 -5.17 12.07
N ALA A 95 -0.14 -4.89 11.96
CA ALA A 95 -1.09 -5.10 13.06
C ALA A 95 -1.39 -6.59 13.29
N LYS A 96 -1.53 -7.37 12.22
CA LYS A 96 -2.08 -8.74 12.30
C LYS A 96 -1.02 -9.84 12.24
N THR A 97 0.27 -9.50 12.19
CA THR A 97 1.35 -10.51 12.13
C THR A 97 2.42 -10.28 13.20
N PRO A 98 3.02 -11.34 13.78
CA PRO A 98 4.09 -11.23 14.76
C PRO A 98 5.32 -10.52 14.20
N GLU A 99 6.05 -9.79 15.05
CA GLU A 99 7.31 -9.12 14.69
C GLU A 99 8.28 -10.02 13.91
N GLY A 100 9.06 -9.43 12.99
CA GLY A 100 9.93 -10.17 12.07
C GLY A 100 9.25 -10.88 10.88
N THR A 101 7.94 -11.16 10.92
CA THR A 101 7.24 -11.85 9.82
C THR A 101 7.35 -11.09 8.48
N SER A 102 7.66 -11.75 7.36
CA SER A 102 7.72 -11.04 6.09
C SER A 102 6.32 -10.65 5.58
N LEU A 103 6.17 -9.45 5.02
CA LEU A 103 4.91 -9.00 4.42
C LEU A 103 4.96 -9.10 2.90
N ARG A 104 3.90 -9.64 2.28
CA ARG A 104 3.76 -9.78 0.83
C ARG A 104 2.55 -9.01 0.34
N ILE A 105 2.79 -8.02 -0.51
CA ILE A 105 1.77 -7.08 -1.00
C ILE A 105 1.76 -7.12 -2.52
N VAL A 106 0.58 -7.11 -3.11
CA VAL A 106 0.44 -6.86 -4.56
C VAL A 106 -0.42 -5.64 -4.79
N LYS A 107 0.02 -4.81 -5.71
CA LYS A 107 -0.68 -3.61 -6.17
C LYS A 107 -1.03 -3.74 -7.63
N ASN A 108 -2.20 -3.26 -8.00
CA ASN A 108 -2.63 -3.18 -9.39
C ASN A 108 -2.12 -1.95 -10.13
N LEU A 109 -1.24 -1.12 -9.61
CA LEU A 109 -0.65 0.03 -10.31
C LEU A 109 0.85 0.03 -10.01
N ARG A 110 1.63 0.81 -10.74
CA ARG A 110 3.03 1.06 -10.36
C ARG A 110 3.08 1.67 -8.96
N VAL A 111 4.06 1.26 -8.16
CA VAL A 111 4.32 1.89 -6.85
C VAL A 111 4.81 3.31 -7.11
N CYS A 112 4.18 4.30 -6.45
CA CYS A 112 4.62 5.69 -6.56
C CYS A 112 5.87 5.96 -5.70
N LYS A 113 6.53 7.10 -5.94
CA LYS A 113 7.75 7.48 -5.23
C LYS A 113 7.55 7.57 -3.72
N ASP A 114 6.47 8.21 -3.28
CA ASP A 114 6.12 8.29 -1.85
C ASP A 114 5.90 6.92 -1.20
N CYS A 115 5.08 6.04 -1.77
CA CYS A 115 4.87 4.69 -1.24
C CYS A 115 6.14 3.85 -1.24
N HIS A 116 6.99 4.00 -2.27
CA HIS A 116 8.28 3.33 -2.33
C HIS A 116 9.19 3.81 -1.19
N SER A 117 9.28 5.12 -0.97
CA SER A 117 10.05 5.72 0.13
C SER A 117 9.50 5.29 1.49
N PHE A 118 8.19 5.37 1.69
CA PHE A 118 7.51 4.92 2.91
C PHE A 118 7.85 3.47 3.23
N THR A 119 7.67 2.56 2.26
CA THR A 119 7.94 1.12 2.46
C THR A 119 9.40 0.85 2.80
N LYS A 120 10.34 1.59 2.18
CA LYS A 120 11.76 1.55 2.52
C LYS A 120 11.96 1.87 4.01
N PHE A 121 11.48 3.01 4.49
CA PHE A 121 11.66 3.39 5.89
C PHE A 121 10.91 2.50 6.88
N VAL A 122 9.72 2.00 6.52
CA VAL A 122 9.01 1.01 7.34
C VAL A 122 9.83 -0.28 7.49
N SER A 123 10.44 -0.78 6.42
CA SER A 123 11.28 -2.00 6.49
C SER A 123 12.44 -1.85 7.48
N LYS A 124 13.02 -0.65 7.57
CA LYS A 124 14.08 -0.30 8.53
C LYS A 124 13.51 -0.17 9.95
N ALA A 125 12.46 0.63 10.10
CA ALA A 125 11.92 1.02 11.40
C ALA A 125 11.34 -0.17 12.18
N PHE A 126 10.71 -1.12 11.48
CA PHE A 126 10.08 -2.30 12.05
C PHE A 126 10.92 -3.57 11.92
N ASN A 127 12.15 -3.48 11.38
CA ASN A 127 13.01 -4.63 11.09
C ASN A 127 12.27 -5.76 10.35
N ARG A 128 11.56 -5.38 9.28
CA ARG A 128 10.64 -6.25 8.52
C ARG A 128 11.04 -6.30 7.06
N SER A 129 11.10 -7.52 6.51
CA SER A 129 11.26 -7.70 5.06
C SER A 129 9.89 -7.58 4.39
N ILE A 130 9.76 -6.64 3.45
CA ILE A 130 8.50 -6.36 2.74
C ILE A 130 8.73 -6.59 1.25
N VAL A 131 7.88 -7.40 0.63
CA VAL A 131 7.88 -7.63 -0.82
C VAL A 131 6.63 -6.99 -1.40
N VAL A 132 6.82 -6.08 -2.34
CA VAL A 132 5.72 -5.45 -3.07
C VAL A 132 5.81 -5.83 -4.54
N ARG A 133 4.80 -6.54 -5.03
CA ARG A 133 4.59 -6.75 -6.47
C ARG A 133 3.76 -5.61 -7.02
N ASP A 134 4.25 -4.95 -8.06
CA ASP A 134 3.47 -3.97 -8.80
C ASP A 134 3.26 -4.43 -10.25
N ARG A 135 2.68 -3.59 -11.11
CA ARG A 135 2.45 -3.93 -12.53
C ARG A 135 3.74 -4.14 -13.34
N VAL A 136 4.87 -3.64 -12.86
CA VAL A 136 6.12 -3.56 -13.62
C VAL A 136 7.13 -4.58 -13.10
N ARG A 137 7.23 -4.75 -11.77
CA ARG A 137 8.26 -5.57 -11.13
C ARG A 137 7.95 -5.91 -9.68
N PHE A 138 8.83 -6.71 -9.09
CA PHE A 138 8.91 -6.91 -7.64
C PHE A 138 9.89 -5.92 -7.01
N HIS A 139 9.50 -5.42 -5.85
CA HIS A 139 10.30 -4.54 -4.99
C HIS A 139 10.54 -5.30 -3.69
N HIS A 140 11.79 -5.57 -3.36
CA HIS A 140 12.17 -6.22 -2.10
C HIS A 140 12.78 -5.17 -1.19
N PHE A 141 12.10 -4.88 -0.08
CA PHE A 141 12.52 -3.91 0.92
C PHE A 141 13.04 -4.64 2.15
N LYS A 142 14.29 -4.33 2.53
CA LYS A 142 14.92 -4.83 3.76
C LYS A 142 15.89 -3.78 4.29
N ASN A 143 15.86 -3.54 5.59
CA ASN A 143 16.77 -2.62 6.29
C ASN A 143 16.86 -1.22 5.64
N GLY A 144 15.75 -0.73 5.07
CA GLY A 144 15.76 0.56 4.41
C GLY A 144 16.40 0.57 3.03
N VAL A 145 16.44 -0.54 2.32
CA VAL A 145 16.93 -0.62 0.93
C VAL A 145 15.91 -1.35 0.07
N CYS A 146 15.65 -0.86 -1.16
CA CYS A 146 14.94 -1.62 -2.18
C CYS A 146 15.93 -2.29 -3.14
N SER A 147 15.62 -3.49 -3.63
CA SER A 147 16.28 -4.14 -4.77
C SER A 147 16.23 -3.35 -6.10
N CYS A 148 15.43 -2.29 -6.16
CA CYS A 148 15.02 -1.50 -7.32
C CYS A 148 16.13 -0.82 -8.16
N GLY A 149 17.39 -0.93 -7.77
CA GLY A 149 18.57 -0.35 -8.45
C GLY A 149 19.62 -1.36 -8.91
N ARG A 150 19.40 -2.66 -8.71
CA ARG A 150 20.23 -3.72 -9.33
C ARG A 150 19.45 -4.30 -10.49
N LEU A 151 19.89 -4.00 -11.72
CA LEU A 151 19.37 -4.60 -12.95
C LEU A 151 19.51 -6.13 -12.85
N SER A 152 18.44 -6.81 -12.46
CA SER A 152 18.26 -8.20 -12.82
C SER A 152 16.80 -8.37 -13.21
N VAL A 153 16.58 -8.30 -14.52
CA VAL A 153 15.40 -8.88 -15.17
C VAL A 153 15.54 -10.40 -15.02
N ARG A 154 15.33 -10.92 -13.81
CA ARG A 154 15.27 -12.36 -13.58
C ARG A 154 13.87 -12.71 -13.11
N ARG A 155 13.16 -13.34 -14.05
CA ARG A 155 11.90 -14.08 -13.92
C ARG A 155 11.67 -14.61 -12.50
N MET A 156 10.53 -14.26 -11.91
CA MET A 156 9.81 -15.13 -10.98
C MET A 156 8.43 -15.41 -11.60
N VAL A 157 8.44 -16.29 -12.61
CA VAL A 157 7.23 -16.93 -13.16
C VAL A 157 6.53 -17.79 -12.09
N ALA A 158 7.22 -18.13 -10.99
CA ALA A 158 6.70 -19.00 -9.94
C ALA A 158 5.55 -18.41 -9.10
N ILE A 159 5.41 -17.08 -9.01
CA ILE A 159 4.29 -16.48 -8.24
C ILE A 159 3.10 -16.15 -9.13
N ASP A 160 3.29 -16.08 -10.46
CA ASP A 160 2.19 -15.89 -11.40
C ASP A 160 1.37 -17.16 -11.58
N GLU A 161 1.97 -18.34 -11.48
CA GLU A 161 1.23 -19.60 -11.47
C GLU A 161 0.45 -19.80 -10.17
N GLU A 162 1.00 -19.50 -8.99
CA GLU A 162 0.26 -19.54 -7.73
C GLU A 162 -0.88 -18.49 -7.68
N ILE A 163 -0.65 -17.27 -8.18
CA ILE A 163 -1.69 -16.23 -8.28
C ILE A 163 -2.76 -16.59 -9.33
N SER A 164 -2.40 -17.29 -10.41
CA SER A 164 -3.35 -17.80 -11.41
C SER A 164 -4.16 -18.99 -10.90
N ILE A 165 -3.56 -19.83 -10.04
CA ILE A 165 -4.25 -20.91 -9.31
C ILE A 165 -5.22 -20.32 -8.27
N LEU A 166 -4.84 -19.24 -7.57
CA LEU A 166 -5.71 -18.47 -6.66
C LEU A 166 -6.88 -17.77 -7.39
N LYS A 167 -6.71 -17.41 -8.68
CA LYS A 167 -7.81 -16.91 -9.52
C LYS A 167 -8.82 -17.99 -9.91
N ARG A 168 -8.44 -19.28 -9.95
CA ARG A 168 -9.32 -20.36 -10.41
C ARG A 168 -10.16 -21.01 -9.30
N SER A 169 -9.71 -21.08 -8.05
CA SER A 169 -10.47 -21.84 -7.02
C SER A 169 -11.29 -21.01 -6.02
N ARG A 170 -11.05 -19.69 -5.85
CA ARG A 170 -11.75 -18.90 -4.82
C ARG A 170 -12.35 -17.56 -5.29
N PHE A 171 -12.00 -17.06 -6.48
CA PHE A 171 -12.45 -15.75 -6.97
C PHE A 171 -13.94 -15.67 -7.34
N VAL A 172 -14.61 -16.80 -7.62
CA VAL A 172 -16.02 -16.82 -8.05
C VAL A 172 -17.00 -16.81 -6.86
N LEU A 173 -16.57 -17.16 -5.65
CA LEU A 173 -17.48 -17.35 -4.51
C LEU A 173 -17.71 -16.10 -3.65
N GLN A 174 -16.78 -15.13 -3.61
CA GLN A 174 -16.95 -13.91 -2.80
C GLN A 174 -17.52 -12.70 -3.54
N LEU A 175 -17.66 -12.77 -4.87
CA LEU A 175 -18.29 -11.69 -5.67
C LEU A 175 -19.80 -11.90 -5.89
N LYS A 176 -20.42 -12.96 -5.34
CA LYS A 176 -21.86 -13.26 -5.54
C LYS A 176 -22.79 -12.80 -4.43
N THR A 177 -22.31 -12.13 -3.38
CA THR A 177 -23.18 -11.60 -2.32
C THR A 177 -23.08 -10.10 -2.23
N HIS A 178 -23.59 -9.37 -3.22
CA HIS A 178 -24.15 -8.03 -3.05
C HIS A 178 -25.12 -7.79 -4.23
N PRO A 179 -26.44 -7.94 -4.03
CA PRO A 179 -27.40 -7.53 -5.05
C PRO A 179 -27.31 -6.01 -5.19
N MET A 180 -27.03 -5.54 -6.41
CA MET A 180 -27.35 -4.17 -6.79
C MET A 180 -28.86 -4.02 -6.74
N ASN A 181 -29.39 -3.39 -5.70
CA ASN A 181 -30.76 -2.94 -5.71
C ASN A 181 -30.84 -1.54 -6.32
N ARG A 182 -31.81 -1.42 -7.24
CA ARG A 182 -32.21 -0.24 -7.98
C ARG A 182 -32.78 0.85 -7.08
#